data_AF-A0A8C2M9K4-F1
#
_entry.id   AF-A0A8C2M9K4-F1
#
_cell.length_a   1.000
_cell.length_b   1.000
_cell.length_c   1.000
_cell.angle_alpha   90.00
_cell.angle_beta   90.00
_cell.angle_gamma   90.00
#
_symmetry.space_group_name_H-M   'P 1'
#
loop_
_entity.id
_entity.type
_entity.pdbx_description
1 polymer ?
#
loop_
_entity_poly.entity_id
_entity_poly.type
_entity_poly.pdbx_seq_one_letter_code
_entity_poly.pdbx_strand_id
1 'polypeptide(L)'
;MGRNKKKKRDGDDRRPRLVLSFDEEKRREYLTGFHKRKVERKKAAIEEIKQRLKQEQKKLREERHQEYLKMLAEREEALEEADELERLVTAKTESVQYDHPNHTVTVTTISDLDLSGARLLGLPLPEPENQDFSSLGFEPRSRAFGIVSGFLHKCTSTWD
;
A
#
# COMPACT_ATOMS: atom_id res chain seq x y z
N MET A 1 15.70 -0.39 102.83
CA MET A 1 16.43 -1.49 102.16
C MET A 1 15.46 -2.28 101.28
N GLY A 2 15.42 -1.98 99.98
CA GLY A 2 14.44 -2.52 99.02
C GLY A 2 14.80 -3.92 98.51
N ARG A 3 13.81 -4.81 98.40
CA ARG A 3 13.96 -6.16 97.84
C ARG A 3 13.83 -6.09 96.31
N ASN A 4 14.92 -6.34 95.58
CA ASN A 4 14.91 -6.48 94.13
C ASN A 4 14.21 -7.78 93.70
N LYS A 5 13.03 -7.68 93.09
CA LYS A 5 12.40 -8.79 92.35
C LYS A 5 13.13 -8.97 91.02
N LYS A 6 13.88 -10.06 90.88
CA LYS A 6 14.51 -10.47 89.62
C LYS A 6 13.41 -10.95 88.65
N LYS A 7 13.10 -10.17 87.61
CA LYS A 7 12.19 -10.60 86.53
C LYS A 7 12.77 -11.84 85.85
N LYS A 8 11.99 -12.93 85.78
CA LYS A 8 12.29 -14.04 84.88
C LYS A 8 12.13 -13.53 83.45
N ARG A 9 13.13 -13.79 82.62
CA ARG A 9 13.06 -13.50 81.18
C ARG A 9 12.21 -14.58 80.56
N ASP A 10 11.06 -14.20 80.01
CA ASP A 10 10.20 -15.08 79.24
C ASP A 10 10.96 -15.49 77.98
N GLY A 11 11.51 -16.70 78.02
CA GLY A 11 12.31 -17.26 76.94
C GLY A 11 11.41 -18.02 75.98
N ASP A 12 10.57 -17.33 75.21
CA ASP A 12 9.92 -17.93 74.03
C ASP A 12 9.60 -16.92 72.92
N ASP A 13 10.53 -16.00 72.64
CA ASP A 13 10.49 -15.13 71.45
C ASP A 13 11.02 -15.85 70.19
N ARG A 14 10.85 -17.17 70.11
CA ARG A 14 11.23 -17.95 68.92
C ARG A 14 10.04 -17.95 67.97
N ARG A 15 10.23 -17.33 66.80
CA ARG A 15 9.24 -17.32 65.71
C ARG A 15 8.60 -18.71 65.57
N PRO A 16 7.26 -18.82 65.52
CA PRO A 16 6.59 -20.10 65.39
C PRO A 16 7.11 -20.83 64.16
N ARG A 17 7.35 -22.14 64.30
CA ARG A 17 7.84 -22.97 63.20
C ARG A 17 6.80 -22.93 62.07
N LEU A 18 7.20 -22.45 60.89
CA LEU A 18 6.35 -22.47 59.71
C LEU A 18 6.19 -23.92 59.25
N VAL A 19 5.02 -24.51 59.50
CA VAL A 19 4.68 -25.83 59.01
C VAL A 19 4.08 -25.67 57.61
N LEU A 20 4.85 -26.05 56.60
CA LEU A 20 4.37 -26.16 55.23
C LEU A 20 3.67 -27.51 55.06
N SER A 21 2.36 -27.54 55.24
CA SER A 21 1.52 -28.68 54.86
C SER A 21 1.13 -28.56 53.39
N PHE A 22 1.32 -29.64 52.65
CA PHE A 22 0.83 -29.73 51.28
C PHE A 22 -0.52 -30.43 51.28
N ASP A 23 -1.45 -29.96 50.46
CA ASP A 23 -2.69 -30.68 50.20
C ASP A 23 -2.35 -32.03 49.55
N GLU A 24 -2.65 -33.14 50.23
CA GLU A 24 -2.35 -34.49 49.76
C GLU A 24 -2.95 -34.76 48.37
N GLU A 25 -4.13 -34.22 48.08
CA GLU A 25 -4.82 -34.41 46.80
C GLU A 25 -4.08 -33.73 45.64
N LYS A 26 -3.70 -32.46 45.82
CA LYS A 26 -2.88 -31.73 44.83
C LYS A 26 -1.52 -32.39 44.65
N ARG A 27 -0.95 -32.94 45.72
CA ARG A 27 0.30 -33.72 45.65
C ARG A 27 0.11 -35.00 44.83
N ARG A 28 -0.97 -35.74 45.06
CA ARG A 28 -1.31 -36.96 44.29
C ARG A 28 -1.53 -36.64 42.81
N GLU A 29 -2.27 -35.59 42.51
CA GLU A 29 -2.49 -35.16 41.13
C GLU A 29 -1.20 -34.64 40.47
N TYR A 30 -0.35 -33.94 41.21
CA TYR A 30 0.97 -33.55 40.71
C TYR A 30 1.83 -34.78 40.39
N LEU A 31 1.91 -35.76 41.29
CA LEU A 31 2.75 -36.95 41.11
C LEU A 31 2.20 -37.96 40.09
N THR A 32 0.89 -38.05 39.89
CA THR A 32 0.31 -39.03 38.95
C THR A 32 -0.10 -38.39 37.62
N GLY A 33 -0.36 -37.08 37.61
CA GLY A 33 -0.85 -36.31 36.47
C GLY A 33 0.20 -35.99 35.40
N PHE A 34 1.34 -36.68 35.34
CA PHE A 34 2.36 -36.44 34.32
C PHE A 34 1.83 -36.62 32.89
N HIS A 35 0.98 -37.63 32.68
CA HIS A 35 0.36 -37.86 31.37
C HIS A 35 -0.59 -36.72 31.00
N LYS A 36 -1.44 -36.28 31.94
CA LYS A 36 -2.32 -35.11 31.77
C LYS A 36 -1.51 -33.88 31.32
N ARG A 37 -0.47 -33.51 32.07
CA ARG A 37 0.40 -32.37 31.74
C ARG A 37 1.16 -32.52 30.43
N LYS A 38 1.53 -33.75 30.06
CA LYS A 38 2.19 -34.02 28.77
C LYS A 38 1.21 -33.79 27.62
N VAL A 39 -0.03 -34.26 27.75
CA VAL A 39 -1.10 -34.04 26.77
C VAL A 39 -1.47 -32.58 26.69
N GLU A 40 -1.64 -31.90 27.82
CA GLU A 40 -1.95 -30.46 27.88
C GLU A 40 -0.89 -29.62 27.17
N ARG A 41 0.40 -29.85 27.44
CA ARG A 41 1.48 -29.15 26.74
C ARG A 41 1.46 -29.39 25.23
N LYS A 42 1.23 -30.64 24.80
CA LYS A 42 1.10 -30.96 23.37
C LYS A 42 -0.10 -30.26 22.74
N LYS A 43 -1.25 -30.29 23.42
CA LYS A 43 -2.49 -29.66 22.96
C LYS A 43 -2.32 -28.14 22.85
N ALA A 44 -1.74 -27.50 23.85
CA ALA A 44 -1.47 -26.06 23.84
C ALA A 44 -0.56 -25.67 22.67
N ALA A 45 0.55 -26.39 22.46
CA ALA A 45 1.44 -26.13 21.32
C ALA A 45 0.73 -26.31 19.97
N ILE A 46 -0.09 -27.34 19.82
CA ILE A 46 -0.87 -27.59 18.60
C ILE A 46 -1.91 -26.47 18.38
N GLU A 47 -2.61 -26.05 19.44
CA GLU A 47 -3.60 -24.98 19.36
C GLU A 47 -2.97 -23.64 19.00
N GLU A 48 -1.82 -23.31 19.58
CA GLU A 48 -1.07 -22.10 19.24
C GLU A 48 -0.64 -22.10 17.76
N ILE A 49 -0.09 -23.22 17.27
CA ILE A 49 0.28 -23.36 15.85
C ILE A 49 -0.96 -23.21 14.94
N LYS A 50 -2.08 -23.86 15.29
CA LYS A 50 -3.33 -23.74 14.53
C LYS A 50 -3.87 -22.30 14.52
N GLN A 51 -3.78 -21.59 15.63
CA GLN A 51 -4.22 -20.19 15.72
C GLN A 51 -3.35 -19.29 14.84
N ARG A 52 -2.02 -19.44 14.90
CA ARG A 52 -1.09 -18.69 14.04
C ARG A 52 -1.37 -18.93 12.56
N LEU A 53 -1.55 -20.18 12.14
CA LEU A 53 -1.90 -20.52 10.76
C LEU A 53 -3.23 -19.90 10.30
N LYS A 54 -4.26 -19.92 11.15
CA LYS A 54 -5.55 -19.29 10.83
C LYS A 54 -5.44 -17.78 10.68
N GLN A 55 -4.64 -17.14 11.53
CA GLN A 55 -4.41 -15.70 11.45
C GLN A 55 -3.69 -15.32 10.16
N GLU A 56 -2.66 -16.06 9.77
CA GLU A 56 -1.96 -15.81 8.49
C GLU A 56 -2.87 -16.02 7.28
N GLN A 57 -3.66 -17.09 7.26
CA GLN A 57 -4.66 -17.29 6.20
C GLN A 57 -5.73 -16.19 6.16
N LYS A 58 -6.07 -15.59 7.30
CA LYS A 58 -7.01 -14.48 7.35
C LYS A 58 -6.38 -13.22 6.75
N LYS A 59 -5.15 -12.90 7.15
CA LYS A 59 -4.40 -11.75 6.62
C LYS A 59 -4.22 -11.84 5.10
N LEU A 60 -3.77 -13.00 4.59
CA LEU A 60 -3.63 -13.20 3.14
C LEU A 60 -4.95 -13.03 2.37
N ARG A 61 -6.08 -13.43 2.95
CA ARG A 61 -7.39 -13.23 2.33
C ARG A 61 -7.82 -11.76 2.36
N GLU A 62 -7.56 -11.07 3.46
CA GLU A 62 -7.85 -9.65 3.62
C GLU A 62 -6.99 -8.81 2.68
N GLU A 63 -5.69 -9.08 2.57
CA GLU A 63 -4.76 -8.43 1.64
C GLU A 63 -5.22 -8.61 0.20
N ARG A 64 -5.49 -9.85 -0.25
CA ARG A 64 -6.02 -10.11 -1.59
C ARG A 64 -7.34 -9.38 -1.85
N HIS A 65 -8.23 -9.33 -0.85
CA HIS A 65 -9.50 -8.64 -1.00
C HIS A 65 -9.32 -7.12 -1.11
N GLN A 66 -8.42 -6.54 -0.30
CA GLN A 66 -8.07 -5.12 -0.37
C GLN A 66 -7.42 -4.77 -1.71
N GLU A 67 -6.50 -5.60 -2.21
CA GLU A 67 -5.92 -5.44 -3.54
C GLU A 67 -6.98 -5.47 -4.63
N TYR A 68 -7.90 -6.43 -4.57
CA TYR A 68 -9.03 -6.50 -5.50
C TYR A 68 -9.90 -5.23 -5.47
N LEU A 69 -10.20 -4.72 -4.27
CA LEU A 69 -10.96 -3.48 -4.12
C LEU A 69 -10.21 -2.26 -4.64
N LYS A 70 -8.88 -2.19 -4.44
CA LYS A 70 -8.05 -1.12 -5.01
C LYS A 70 -8.08 -1.13 -6.54
N MET A 71 -7.90 -2.30 -7.15
CA MET A 71 -7.98 -2.43 -8.62
C MET A 71 -9.34 -2.01 -9.19
N LEU A 72 -10.42 -2.27 -8.44
CA LEU A 72 -11.75 -1.77 -8.82
C LEU A 72 -11.86 -0.26 -8.70
N ALA A 73 -11.39 0.30 -7.58
CA ALA A 73 -11.40 1.75 -7.35
C ALA A 73 -10.56 2.51 -8.39
N GLU A 74 -9.36 2.01 -8.71
CA GLU A 74 -8.51 2.57 -9.77
C GLU A 74 -9.20 2.57 -11.13
N ARG A 75 -9.97 1.52 -11.44
CA ARG A 75 -10.76 1.44 -12.67
C ARG A 75 -11.92 2.44 -12.66
N GLU A 76 -12.60 2.60 -11.54
CA GLU A 76 -13.71 3.56 -11.39
C GLU A 76 -13.19 4.99 -11.52
N GLU A 77 -12.09 5.33 -10.84
CA GLU A 77 -11.42 6.63 -10.95
C GLU A 77 -11.02 6.94 -12.40
N ALA A 78 -10.43 5.99 -13.12
CA ALA A 78 -10.07 6.17 -14.53
C ALA A 78 -11.30 6.41 -15.45
N LEU A 79 -12.47 5.85 -15.10
CA LEU A 79 -13.71 6.13 -15.84
C LEU A 79 -14.24 7.53 -15.51
N GLU A 80 -14.21 7.94 -14.25
CA GLU A 80 -14.60 9.28 -13.82
C GLU A 80 -13.72 10.36 -14.49
N GLU A 81 -12.39 10.16 -14.53
CA GLU A 81 -11.46 11.05 -15.22
C GLU A 81 -11.76 11.15 -16.73
N ALA A 82 -12.12 10.04 -17.38
CA ALA A 82 -12.48 10.03 -18.79
C ALA A 82 -13.77 10.82 -19.06
N ASP A 83 -14.79 10.65 -18.22
CA ASP A 83 -16.04 11.40 -18.29
C ASP A 83 -15.81 12.90 -18.05
N GLU A 84 -14.94 13.27 -17.11
CA GLU A 84 -14.54 14.66 -16.88
C GLU A 84 -13.84 15.26 -18.10
N LEU A 85 -12.94 14.51 -18.74
CA LEU A 85 -12.25 14.94 -19.95
C LEU A 85 -13.25 15.14 -21.10
N GLU A 86 -14.21 14.23 -21.29
CA GLU A 86 -15.26 14.36 -22.30
C GLU A 86 -16.10 15.62 -22.07
N ARG A 87 -16.49 15.91 -20.83
CA ARG A 87 -17.21 17.15 -20.47
C ARG A 87 -16.39 18.40 -20.80
N LEU A 88 -15.09 18.39 -20.51
CA LEU A 88 -14.21 19.53 -20.83
C LEU A 88 -14.02 19.68 -22.35
N VAL A 89 -13.87 18.58 -23.09
CA VAL A 89 -13.77 18.59 -24.55
C VAL A 89 -15.06 19.14 -25.14
N THR A 90 -16.22 18.57 -24.78
CA THR A 90 -17.52 19.03 -25.28
C THR A 90 -17.81 20.49 -24.95
N ALA A 91 -17.42 20.96 -23.75
CA ALA A 91 -17.55 22.37 -23.37
C ALA A 91 -16.64 23.31 -24.19
N LYS A 92 -15.47 22.85 -24.62
CA LYS A 92 -14.51 23.63 -25.43
C LYS A 92 -14.73 23.50 -26.94
N THR A 93 -15.40 22.44 -27.39
CA THR A 93 -15.64 22.19 -28.81
C THR A 93 -16.94 22.85 -29.22
N GLU A 94 -16.82 23.87 -30.07
CA GLU A 94 -17.97 24.43 -30.78
C GLU A 94 -18.06 23.70 -32.12
N SER A 95 -19.15 22.95 -32.33
CA SER A 95 -19.40 22.29 -33.61
C SER A 95 -20.47 23.05 -34.38
N VAL A 96 -20.12 23.46 -35.60
CA VAL A 96 -21.03 24.18 -36.49
C VAL A 96 -21.27 23.32 -37.72
N GLN A 97 -22.53 22.99 -37.96
CA GLN A 97 -22.96 22.26 -39.15
C GLN A 97 -23.30 23.24 -40.26
N TYR A 98 -22.65 23.06 -41.41
CA TYR A 98 -22.89 23.81 -42.62
C TYR A 98 -23.52 22.88 -43.65
N ASP A 99 -24.72 23.24 -44.08
CA ASP A 99 -25.41 22.49 -45.11
C ASP A 99 -25.01 23.02 -46.49
N HIS A 100 -24.54 22.14 -47.35
CA HIS A 100 -24.15 22.45 -48.72
C HIS A 100 -25.08 21.71 -49.70
N PRO A 101 -25.24 22.18 -50.95
CA PRO A 101 -26.29 21.71 -51.84
C PRO A 101 -26.28 20.20 -52.15
N ASN A 102 -25.15 19.51 -51.97
CA ASN A 102 -24.99 18.08 -52.25
C ASN A 102 -24.44 17.27 -51.06
N HIS A 103 -24.16 17.90 -49.91
CA HIS A 103 -23.59 17.26 -48.72
C HIS A 103 -23.63 18.20 -47.52
N THR A 104 -23.55 17.66 -46.31
CA THR A 104 -23.44 18.46 -45.09
C THR A 104 -22.02 18.31 -44.53
N VAL A 105 -21.40 19.43 -44.14
CA VAL A 105 -20.07 19.46 -43.52
C VAL A 105 -20.22 19.91 -42.06
N THR A 106 -19.66 19.14 -41.13
CA THR A 106 -19.55 19.56 -39.72
C THR A 106 -18.13 20.05 -39.47
N VAL A 107 -17.99 21.31 -39.08
CA VAL A 107 -16.70 21.90 -38.69
C VAL A 107 -16.68 21.99 -37.18
N THR A 108 -15.76 21.26 -36.56
CA THR A 108 -15.53 21.32 -35.11
C THR A 108 -14.33 22.21 -34.83
N THR A 109 -14.57 23.41 -34.29
CA THR A 109 -13.52 24.35 -33.91
C THR A 109 -13.16 24.14 -32.44
N ILE A 110 -11.86 24.07 -32.15
CA ILE A 110 -11.35 23.99 -30.78
C ILE A 110 -10.65 25.31 -30.50
N SER A 111 -11.22 26.12 -29.60
CA SER A 111 -10.86 27.53 -29.41
C SER A 111 -9.41 27.77 -28.95
N ASP A 112 -8.78 26.80 -28.26
CA ASP A 112 -7.43 26.94 -27.69
C ASP A 112 -6.46 25.76 -27.98
N LEU A 113 -6.71 24.95 -29.02
CA LEU A 113 -5.84 23.80 -29.31
C LEU A 113 -4.65 24.23 -30.20
N ASP A 114 -3.54 24.57 -29.56
CA ASP A 114 -2.29 24.91 -30.23
C ASP A 114 -1.63 23.66 -30.85
N LEU A 115 -1.98 23.34 -32.10
CA LEU A 115 -1.42 22.21 -32.86
C LEU A 115 0.07 22.38 -33.20
N SER A 116 0.65 23.56 -32.95
CA SER A 116 2.07 23.83 -33.17
C SER A 116 2.99 23.07 -32.20
N GLY A 117 2.44 22.47 -31.14
CA GLY A 117 3.20 21.78 -30.10
C GLY A 117 4.07 22.71 -29.24
N ALA A 118 4.01 24.03 -29.46
CA ALA A 118 4.87 25.02 -28.81
C ALA A 118 4.66 25.05 -27.28
N ARG A 119 3.41 24.94 -26.81
CA ARG A 119 3.09 24.89 -25.37
C ARG A 119 3.61 23.64 -24.67
N LEU A 120 3.64 22.50 -25.38
CA LEU A 120 4.15 21.24 -24.82
C LEU A 120 5.68 21.25 -24.69
N LEU A 121 6.36 22.04 -25.52
CA LEU A 121 7.81 22.22 -25.53
C LEU A 121 8.28 23.46 -24.75
N GLY A 122 7.37 24.20 -24.11
CA GLY A 122 7.68 25.38 -23.31
C GLY A 122 8.23 26.57 -24.10
N LEU A 123 7.92 26.65 -25.40
CA LEU A 123 8.37 27.75 -26.26
C LEU A 123 7.42 28.95 -26.16
N PRO A 124 7.93 30.19 -26.19
CA PRO A 124 7.09 31.39 -26.13
C PRO A 124 6.18 31.48 -27.35
N LEU A 125 4.92 31.86 -27.12
CA LEU A 125 3.88 32.00 -28.15
C LEU A 125 4.31 33.08 -29.16
N PRO A 126 4.28 32.82 -30.48
CA PRO A 126 4.48 33.88 -31.45
C PRO A 126 3.26 34.80 -31.43
N GLU A 127 3.49 36.08 -31.17
CA GLU A 127 2.53 37.17 -31.36
C GLU A 127 2.05 37.18 -32.82
N PRO A 128 0.77 37.50 -33.10
CA PRO A 128 0.25 37.53 -34.46
C PRO A 128 0.81 38.74 -35.22
N GLU A 129 1.95 38.55 -35.88
CA GLU A 129 2.45 39.50 -36.86
C GLU A 129 1.70 39.33 -38.19
N ASN A 130 0.88 40.33 -38.51
CA ASN A 130 0.42 40.57 -39.87
C ASN A 130 1.64 40.83 -40.76
N GLN A 131 1.96 39.92 -41.68
CA GLN A 131 2.72 40.29 -42.88
C GLN A 131 2.63 39.26 -44.00
N ASP A 132 2.64 39.83 -45.20
CA ASP A 132 2.25 39.29 -46.48
C ASP A 132 3.16 38.17 -47.01
N PHE A 133 2.49 37.29 -47.76
CA PHE A 133 3.06 36.25 -48.62
C PHE A 133 4.07 36.84 -49.62
N SER A 134 5.33 36.39 -49.60
CA SER A 134 6.05 36.00 -50.83
C SER A 134 7.48 35.48 -50.61
N SER A 135 7.81 34.47 -51.42
CA SER A 135 9.15 34.01 -51.84
C SER A 135 9.89 32.94 -51.00
N LEU A 136 9.69 31.70 -51.45
CA LEU A 136 10.71 30.76 -51.95
C LEU A 136 12.00 30.53 -51.15
N GLY A 137 12.19 29.28 -50.72
CA GLY A 137 13.52 28.74 -50.37
C GLY A 137 13.48 27.38 -49.69
N PHE A 138 13.10 26.33 -50.43
CA PHE A 138 13.23 24.94 -49.96
C PHE A 138 14.68 24.47 -50.16
N GLU A 139 15.42 24.20 -49.08
CA GLU A 139 16.66 23.41 -49.11
C GLU A 139 16.56 22.23 -48.13
N PRO A 140 16.80 20.97 -48.58
CA PRO A 140 16.81 19.83 -47.70
C PRO A 140 18.21 19.65 -47.10
N ARG A 141 18.35 19.79 -45.78
CA ARG A 141 19.54 19.33 -45.05
C ARG A 141 19.29 17.98 -44.40
N SER A 142 19.76 16.95 -45.08
CA SER A 142 20.05 15.63 -44.52
C SER A 142 21.04 15.73 -43.36
N ARG A 143 20.72 15.16 -42.20
CA ARG A 143 21.71 14.69 -41.24
C ARG A 143 21.18 13.50 -40.45
N ALA A 144 21.73 12.34 -40.79
CA ALA A 144 21.64 11.10 -40.04
C ALA A 144 22.52 11.19 -38.79
N PHE A 145 21.97 10.83 -37.63
CA PHE A 145 22.63 10.38 -36.40
C PHE A 145 21.51 9.68 -35.60
N GLY A 146 21.58 8.47 -35.08
CA GLY A 146 22.67 7.56 -34.79
C GLY A 146 22.14 6.76 -33.59
N ILE A 147 21.71 5.51 -33.82
CA ILE A 147 21.15 4.63 -32.79
C ILE A 147 22.27 4.25 -31.83
N VAL A 148 22.16 4.64 -30.56
CA VAL A 148 23.00 4.08 -29.48
C VAL A 148 22.14 3.12 -28.68
N SER A 149 22.27 1.84 -29.02
CA SER A 149 21.75 0.71 -28.24
C SER A 149 22.61 0.51 -26.99
N GLY A 150 22.09 0.89 -25.83
CA GLY A 150 22.68 0.60 -24.52
C GLY A 150 22.14 -0.71 -23.95
N PHE A 151 22.84 -1.80 -24.22
CA PHE A 151 22.66 -3.12 -23.62
C PHE A 151 23.44 -3.18 -22.30
N LEU A 152 22.79 -3.36 -21.15
CA LEU A 152 23.52 -3.72 -19.92
C LEU A 152 22.72 -4.64 -18.99
N HIS A 153 23.05 -5.92 -19.13
CA HIS A 153 23.29 -6.96 -18.12
C HIS A 153 22.33 -7.12 -16.93
N LYS A 154 21.58 -8.23 -17.00
CA LYS A 154 21.07 -8.98 -15.85
C LYS A 154 22.25 -9.57 -15.04
N CYS A 155 22.33 -9.24 -13.76
CA CYS A 155 23.07 -10.04 -12.77
C CYS A 155 22.08 -10.86 -11.96
N THR A 156 22.02 -12.16 -12.22
CA THR A 156 21.45 -13.14 -11.30
C THR A 156 22.56 -13.63 -10.38
N SER A 157 22.46 -13.35 -9.09
CA SER A 157 23.31 -13.96 -8.07
C SER A 157 22.45 -14.79 -7.12
N THR A 158 22.44 -16.09 -7.40
CA THR A 158 22.22 -17.19 -6.46
C THR A 158 23.27 -17.16 -5.36
N TRP A 159 22.87 -17.29 -4.10
CA TRP A 159 23.77 -17.67 -3.00
C TRP A 159 23.06 -18.72 -2.13
N ASP A 160 23.83 -19.78 -1.87
CA ASP A 160 23.62 -20.87 -0.91
C ASP A 160 23.51 -20.39 0.55
#